data_AF-A0A833GVZ6-F1
#
_entry.id   AF-A0A833GVZ6-F1
#
_cell.length_a   1.000
_cell.length_b   1.000
_cell.length_c   1.000
_cell.angle_alpha   90.00
_cell.angle_beta   90.00
_cell.angle_gamma   90.00
#
_symmetry.space_group_name_H-M   'P 1'
#
loop_
_entity.id
_entity.type
_entity.pdbx_description
1 polymer ?
#
loop_
_entity_poly.entity_id
_entity_poly.type
_entity_poly.pdbx_seq_one_letter_code
_entity_poly.pdbx_strand_id
1 'polypeptide(L)'
;MRTGIRKCSVTLLVIVLLVTVNLLPVARAAVIGTDTYLSTQVPAVTEQLQAALQREDVRARLVELGVDPAQAAARVAAMTPAEAQLLQERVDSLPAGAGALEVIGIVFLVLLILELVGVTNIFHKI
;
A
#
# COMPACT_ATOMS: atom_id res chain seq x y z
N MET A 1 -48.68 -2.61 -37.89
CA MET A 1 -48.44 -2.30 -36.45
C MET A 1 -47.02 -2.58 -35.95
N ARG A 2 -46.23 -3.50 -36.53
CA ARG A 2 -44.84 -3.80 -36.06
C ARG A 2 -43.81 -2.66 -36.23
N THR A 3 -44.01 -1.75 -37.19
CA THR A 3 -43.05 -0.65 -37.48
C THR A 3 -43.09 0.48 -36.45
N GLY A 4 -44.22 0.70 -35.76
CA GLY A 4 -44.36 1.74 -34.72
C GLY A 4 -43.65 1.37 -33.43
N ILE A 5 -43.71 0.10 -33.02
CA ILE A 5 -43.04 -0.42 -31.83
C ILE A 5 -41.51 -0.35 -31.98
N ARG A 6 -40.98 -0.64 -33.17
CA ARG A 6 -39.53 -0.54 -33.46
C ARG A 6 -39.02 0.90 -33.37
N LYS A 7 -39.78 1.88 -33.84
CA LYS A 7 -39.42 3.30 -33.74
C LYS A 7 -39.45 3.79 -32.29
N CYS A 8 -40.47 3.41 -31.52
CA CYS A 8 -40.57 3.77 -30.10
C CYS A 8 -39.43 3.16 -29.26
N SER A 9 -39.06 1.91 -29.55
CA SER A 9 -37.95 1.23 -28.89
C SER A 9 -36.59 1.86 -29.21
N VAL A 10 -36.36 2.32 -30.45
CA VAL A 10 -35.13 3.05 -30.82
C VAL A 10 -35.07 4.41 -30.12
N THR A 11 -36.17 5.16 -30.06
CA THR A 11 -36.20 6.45 -29.37
C THR A 11 -35.93 6.29 -27.87
N LEU A 12 -36.51 5.26 -27.23
CA LEU A 12 -36.27 4.97 -25.82
C LEU A 12 -34.80 4.60 -25.55
N LEU A 13 -34.19 3.80 -26.41
CA LEU A 13 -32.78 3.43 -26.32
C LEU A 13 -31.86 4.66 -26.41
N VAL A 14 -32.16 5.58 -27.34
CA VAL A 14 -31.38 6.82 -27.52
C VAL A 14 -31.50 7.73 -26.30
N ILE A 15 -32.69 7.86 -25.72
CA ILE A 15 -32.90 8.66 -24.50
C ILE A 15 -32.12 8.08 -23.32
N VAL A 16 -32.18 6.75 -23.12
CA VAL A 16 -31.43 6.08 -22.05
C VAL A 16 -29.92 6.29 -22.22
N LEU A 17 -29.42 6.18 -23.45
CA LEU A 17 -28.01 6.40 -23.76
C LEU A 17 -27.56 7.85 -23.47
N LEU A 18 -28.37 8.85 -23.85
CA LEU A 18 -28.05 10.25 -23.56
C LEU A 18 -28.04 10.56 -22.06
N VAL A 19 -28.95 9.94 -21.30
CA VAL A 19 -28.99 10.14 -19.84
C VAL A 19 -27.76 9.51 -19.19
N THR A 20 -27.39 8.27 -19.55
CA THR A 20 -26.25 7.57 -18.92
C THR A 20 -24.89 8.18 -19.20
N VAL A 21 -24.70 8.85 -20.35
CA VAL A 21 -23.44 9.55 -20.67
C VAL A 21 -23.14 10.69 -19.69
N ASN A 22 -24.16 11.34 -19.13
CA ASN A 22 -23.97 12.43 -18.15
C ASN A 22 -23.63 11.94 -16.74
N LEU A 23 -23.77 10.64 -16.45
CA LEU A 23 -23.41 10.03 -15.17
C LEU A 23 -21.97 9.50 -15.15
N LEU A 24 -21.26 9.54 -16.28
CA LEU A 24 -19.86 9.12 -16.32
C LEU A 24 -18.99 10.14 -15.59
N PRO A 25 -18.19 9.73 -14.59
CA PRO A 25 -17.24 10.64 -13.95
C PRO A 25 -16.27 11.16 -15.02
N VAL A 26 -16.18 12.49 -15.13
CA VAL A 26 -15.18 13.13 -15.99
C VAL A 26 -13.79 12.74 -15.47
N ALA A 27 -13.06 11.92 -16.22
CA ALA A 27 -11.65 11.65 -15.96
C ALA A 27 -10.86 12.94 -16.22
N ARG A 28 -10.70 13.75 -15.17
CA ARG A 28 -9.85 14.95 -15.23
C ARG A 28 -8.40 14.51 -15.12
N ALA A 29 -7.72 14.41 -16.26
CA ALA A 29 -6.27 14.42 -16.31
C ALA A 29 -5.79 15.86 -16.02
N ALA A 30 -5.79 16.24 -14.76
CA ALA A 30 -5.15 17.47 -14.30
C ALA A 30 -3.64 17.22 -14.20
N VAL A 31 -2.84 18.15 -14.70
CA VAL A 31 -1.40 18.19 -14.39
C VAL A 31 -1.31 18.53 -12.90
N ILE A 32 -0.96 17.55 -12.07
CA ILE A 32 -0.70 17.78 -10.66
C ILE A 32 0.65 18.47 -10.58
N GLY A 33 0.69 19.68 -10.01
CA GLY A 33 1.93 20.39 -9.75
C GLY A 33 2.76 19.63 -8.72
N THR A 34 4.08 19.72 -8.82
CA THR A 34 4.98 19.12 -7.83
C THR A 34 4.69 19.64 -6.42
N ASP A 35 4.28 20.91 -6.28
CA ASP A 35 3.82 21.51 -5.03
C ASP A 35 2.63 20.75 -4.43
N THR A 36 1.66 20.38 -5.27
CA THR A 36 0.42 19.74 -4.84
C THR A 36 0.67 18.28 -4.47
N TYR A 37 1.58 17.60 -5.20
CA TYR A 37 2.06 16.26 -4.87
C TYR A 37 2.87 16.25 -3.57
N LEU A 38 3.79 17.20 -3.37
CA LEU A 38 4.55 17.29 -2.12
C LEU A 38 3.65 17.59 -0.92
N SER A 39 2.64 18.44 -1.10
CA SER A 39 1.66 18.78 -0.06
C SER A 39 0.87 17.57 0.45
N THR A 40 0.55 16.62 -0.43
CA THR A 40 -0.17 15.39 -0.06
C THR A 40 0.75 14.27 0.42
N GLN A 41 1.99 14.20 -0.08
CA GLN A 41 2.98 13.19 0.32
C GLN A 41 3.46 13.37 1.76
N VAL A 42 3.69 14.62 2.18
CA VAL A 42 4.26 14.97 3.49
C VAL A 42 3.44 14.44 4.68
N PRO A 43 2.13 14.73 4.80
CA PRO A 43 1.34 14.21 5.91
C PRO A 43 1.29 12.67 5.91
N ALA A 44 1.27 12.05 4.73
CA ALA A 44 1.25 10.59 4.61
C ALA A 44 2.53 9.92 5.15
N VAL A 45 3.70 10.52 4.94
CA VAL A 45 4.98 9.99 5.45
C VAL A 45 5.03 10.04 6.98
N THR A 46 4.62 11.16 7.58
CA THR A 46 4.61 11.30 9.04
C THR A 46 3.63 10.32 9.69
N GLU A 47 2.45 10.11 9.08
CA GLU A 47 1.47 9.11 9.54
C GLU A 47 2.02 7.68 9.44
N GLN A 48 2.73 7.33 8.37
CA GLN A 48 3.37 6.02 8.22
C GLN A 48 4.42 5.76 9.30
N LEU A 49 5.28 6.74 9.59
CA LEU A 49 6.27 6.64 10.66
C LEU A 49 5.61 6.47 12.04
N GLN A 50 4.53 7.21 12.31
CA GLN A 50 3.77 7.06 13.55
C GLN A 50 3.13 5.67 13.66
N ALA A 51 2.54 5.15 12.58
CA ALA A 51 1.98 3.81 12.54
C ALA A 51 3.06 2.74 12.79
N ALA A 52 4.26 2.91 12.22
CA ALA A 52 5.39 2.02 12.45
C ALA A 52 5.82 2.02 13.93
N LEU A 53 5.90 3.19 14.57
CA LEU A 53 6.23 3.33 16.00
C LEU A 53 5.17 2.74 16.94
N GLN A 54 3.92 2.60 16.48
CA GLN A 54 2.85 1.98 17.26
C GLN A 54 2.91 0.44 17.23
N ARG A 55 3.67 -0.16 16.31
CA ARG A 55 3.79 -1.61 16.24
C ARG A 55 4.54 -2.17 17.46
N GLU A 56 4.03 -3.27 17.99
CA GLU A 56 4.54 -3.84 19.24
C GLU A 56 6.00 -4.33 19.13
N ASP A 57 6.38 -4.87 17.98
CA ASP A 57 7.75 -5.31 17.68
C ASP A 57 8.75 -4.14 17.61
N VAL A 58 8.34 -3.02 17.01
CA VAL A 58 9.15 -1.79 16.96
C VAL A 58 9.31 -1.21 18.36
N ARG A 59 8.24 -1.16 19.15
CA ARG A 59 8.28 -0.65 20.54
C ARG A 59 9.17 -1.50 21.44
N ALA A 60 9.04 -2.83 21.36
CA ALA A 60 9.89 -3.75 22.09
C ALA A 60 11.37 -3.53 21.73
N ARG A 61 11.67 -3.36 20.44
CA ARG A 61 13.04 -3.12 19.99
C ARG A 61 13.59 -1.76 20.42
N LEU A 62 12.77 -0.71 20.43
CA LEU A 62 13.17 0.59 20.96
C LEU A 62 13.52 0.52 22.45
N VAL A 63 12.72 -0.19 23.23
CA VAL A 63 12.98 -0.41 24.66
C VAL A 63 14.27 -1.21 24.89
N GLU A 64 14.52 -2.25 24.10
CA GLU A 64 15.80 -2.99 24.14
C GLU A 64 17.02 -2.11 23.83
N LEU A 65 16.85 -1.11 22.97
CA LEU A 65 17.88 -0.12 22.65
C LEU A 65 17.98 1.00 23.71
N GLY A 66 17.17 0.96 24.77
CA GLY A 66 17.15 1.96 25.84
C GLY A 66 16.39 3.24 25.47
N VAL A 67 15.57 3.22 24.42
CA VAL A 67 14.77 4.36 23.96
C VAL A 67 13.34 4.25 24.46
N ASP A 68 12.84 5.32 25.07
CA ASP A 68 11.43 5.44 25.44
C ASP A 68 10.55 5.61 24.17
N PRO A 69 9.62 4.69 23.87
CA PRO A 69 8.72 4.79 22.72
C PRO A 69 7.91 6.09 22.69
N ALA A 70 7.53 6.62 23.86
CA ALA A 70 6.76 7.87 23.94
C ALA A 70 7.61 9.07 23.49
N GLN A 71 8.88 9.12 23.89
CA GLN A 71 9.81 10.13 23.41
C GLN A 71 10.07 10.00 21.90
N ALA A 72 10.21 8.78 21.37
CA ALA A 72 10.39 8.56 19.94
C ALA A 72 9.19 9.08 19.13
N ALA A 73 7.97 8.80 19.57
CA ALA A 73 6.75 9.29 18.94
C ALA A 73 6.67 10.83 18.96
N ALA A 74 7.02 11.45 20.10
CA ALA A 74 7.03 12.91 20.22
C ALA A 74 8.06 13.58 19.28
N ARG A 75 9.22 12.93 19.06
CA ARG A 75 10.24 13.40 18.10
C ARG A 75 9.71 13.37 16.67
N VAL A 76 9.10 12.27 16.24
CA VAL A 76 8.51 12.15 14.90
C VAL A 76 7.37 13.17 14.70
N ALA A 77 6.55 13.41 15.73
CA ALA A 77 5.49 14.42 15.67
C ALA A 77 6.03 15.86 15.53
N ALA A 78 7.23 16.13 16.03
CA ALA A 78 7.88 17.44 15.95
C ALA A 78 8.78 17.62 14.71
N MET A 79 8.96 16.58 13.89
CA MET A 79 9.81 16.65 12.69
C MET A 79 9.18 17.51 11.61
N THR A 80 10.05 18.20 10.85
CA THR A 80 9.64 18.87 9.63
C THR A 80 9.34 17.87 8.52
N PRO A 81 8.55 18.27 7.51
CA PRO A 81 8.27 17.46 6.32
C PRO A 81 9.50 16.83 5.65
N ALA A 82 10.56 17.62 5.48
CA ALA A 82 11.79 17.17 4.84
C ALA A 82 12.57 16.16 5.70
N GLU A 83 12.57 16.35 7.02
CA GLU A 83 13.22 15.42 7.95
C GLU A 83 12.48 14.08 8.03
N ALA A 84 11.13 14.10 8.00
CA ALA A 84 10.32 12.89 7.98
C ALA A 84 10.56 12.08 6.70
N GLN A 85 10.65 12.74 5.54
CA GLN A 85 10.99 12.09 4.27
C GLN A 85 12.38 11.45 4.29
N LEU A 86 13.39 12.19 4.75
CA LEU A 86 14.76 11.67 4.85
C LEU A 86 14.86 10.49 5.83
N LEU A 87 14.09 10.53 6.93
CA LEU A 87 14.01 9.41 7.86
C LEU A 87 13.36 8.18 7.21
N GLN A 88 12.24 8.37 6.50
CA GLN A 88 11.53 7.28 5.82
C GLN A 88 12.43 6.60 4.78
N GLU A 89 13.13 7.37 3.94
CA GLU A 89 14.10 6.83 2.98
C GLU A 89 15.20 6.01 3.67
N ARG A 90 15.65 6.46 4.85
CA ARG A 90 16.65 5.73 5.60
C ARG A 90 16.08 4.43 6.16
N VAL A 91 14.88 4.44 6.72
CA VAL A 91 14.21 3.25 7.25
C VAL A 91 13.96 2.22 6.15
N ASP A 92 13.49 2.65 4.98
CA ASP A 92 13.26 1.77 3.83
C ASP A 92 14.55 1.16 3.27
N SER A 93 15.69 1.85 3.45
CA SER A 93 17.01 1.33 3.06
C SER A 93 17.57 0.28 4.04
N LEU A 94 17.00 0.16 5.25
CA LEU A 94 17.42 -0.86 6.20
C LEU A 94 16.81 -2.19 5.79
N PRO A 95 17.57 -3.30 5.87
CA PRO A 95 16.98 -4.62 5.76
C PRO A 95 15.89 -4.71 6.84
N ALA A 96 14.63 -4.80 6.42
CA ALA A 96 13.54 -5.10 7.34
C ALA A 96 13.96 -6.39 8.05
N GLY A 97 14.19 -6.31 9.37
CA GLY A 97 14.75 -7.43 10.11
C GLY A 97 13.93 -8.68 9.90
N ALA A 98 14.59 -9.83 9.73
CA ALA A 98 13.98 -11.10 9.38
C ALA A 98 12.78 -11.43 10.29
N GLY A 99 11.58 -11.07 9.83
CA GLY A 99 10.36 -11.33 10.56
C GLY A 99 10.09 -12.84 10.59
N ALA A 100 9.24 -13.31 11.51
CA ALA A 100 8.86 -14.72 11.54
C ALA A 100 8.34 -15.21 10.18
N LEU A 101 7.55 -14.37 9.48
CA LEU A 101 7.07 -14.65 8.12
C LEU A 101 8.19 -14.75 7.09
N GLU A 102 9.22 -13.91 7.21
CA GLU A 102 10.35 -13.88 6.30
C GLU A 102 11.26 -15.10 6.51
N VAL A 103 11.51 -15.47 7.77
CA VAL A 103 12.20 -16.71 8.12
C VAL A 103 11.43 -17.94 7.62
N ILE A 104 10.11 -17.99 7.85
CA ILE A 104 9.26 -19.07 7.34
C ILE A 104 9.31 -19.12 5.81
N GLY A 105 9.27 -17.98 5.13
CA GLY A 105 9.37 -17.88 3.67
C GLY A 105 10.72 -18.37 3.14
N ILE A 106 11.82 -18.00 3.78
CA ILE A 106 13.18 -18.46 3.40
C ILE A 106 13.30 -19.97 3.63
N VAL A 107 12.86 -20.47 4.78
CA VAL A 107 12.90 -21.91 5.09
C VAL A 107 12.05 -22.68 4.07
N PHE A 108 10.84 -22.21 3.77
CA PHE A 108 9.97 -22.80 2.77
C PHE A 108 10.64 -22.81 1.38
N LEU A 109 11.25 -21.70 0.95
CA LEU A 109 11.93 -21.59 -0.34
C LEU A 109 13.12 -22.57 -0.44
N VAL A 110 13.92 -22.69 0.61
CA VAL A 110 15.04 -23.65 0.65
C VAL A 110 14.50 -25.07 0.54
N LEU A 111 13.47 -25.44 1.31
CA LEU A 111 12.86 -26.76 1.24
C LEU A 111 12.26 -27.05 -0.14
N LEU A 112 11.66 -26.05 -0.79
CA LEU A 112 11.12 -26.16 -2.14
C LEU A 112 12.22 -26.49 -3.16
N ILE A 113 13.35 -25.78 -3.09
CA ILE A 113 14.50 -26.01 -3.98
C ILE A 113 15.09 -27.39 -3.72
N LEU A 114 15.27 -27.78 -2.46
CA LEU A 114 15.79 -29.09 -2.09
C LEU A 114 14.90 -30.23 -2.61
N GLU A 115 13.59 -30.04 -2.65
CA GLU A 115 12.67 -31.02 -3.22
C GLU A 115 12.75 -31.07 -4.75
N LEU A 116 12.84 -29.93 -5.43
CA LEU A 116 13.00 -29.88 -6.89
C LEU A 116 14.29 -30.58 -7.35
N VAL A 117 15.37 -30.47 -6.58
CA VAL A 117 16.66 -31.12 -6.84
C VAL A 117 16.65 -32.59 -6.41
N GLY A 118 15.61 -33.06 -5.71
CA GLY A 118 15.46 -34.45 -5.28
C GLY A 118 16.25 -34.82 -4.02
N VAL A 119 16.68 -33.82 -3.23
CA VAL A 119 17.35 -34.04 -1.93
C VAL A 119 16.35 -34.37 -0.83
N THR A 120 15.15 -33.77 -0.88
CA THR A 120 14.07 -33.97 0.10
C THR A 120 12.75 -34.36 -0.58
N ASN A 121 11.84 -35.00 0.17
CA ASN A 121 10.49 -35.36 -0.29
C ASN A 121 9.49 -35.08 0.85
N ILE A 122 9.32 -33.80 1.16
CA ILE A 122 8.47 -33.30 2.24
C ILE A 122 7.10 -32.90 1.71
N PHE A 123 7.01 -32.25 0.54
CA PHE A 123 5.73 -31.76 -0.01
C PHE A 123 4.92 -32.84 -0.73
N HIS A 124 5.57 -33.85 -1.31
CA HIS A 124 4.87 -34.99 -1.95
C HIS A 124 4.31 -36.05 -0.98
N LYS A 125 4.75 -36.04 0.28
CA LYS A 125 4.39 -37.06 1.28
C LYS A 125 3.14 -36.69 2.10
N ILE A 126 2.57 -35.51 1.85
CA ILE A 126 1.34 -34.98 2.45
C ILE A 126 0.26 -35.01 1.37
#